data_AF-A0A7S3X5W7-F1
#
_entry.id   AF-A0A7S3X5W7-F1
#
_cell.length_a   1.000
_cell.length_b   1.000
_cell.length_c   1.000
_cell.angle_alpha   90.00
_cell.angle_beta   90.00
_cell.angle_gamma   90.00
#
_symmetry.space_group_name_H-M   'P 1'
#
loop_
_entity.id
_entity.type
_entity.pdbx_description
1 polymer ?
#
loop_
_entity_poly.entity_id
_entity_poly.type
_entity_poly.pdbx_seq_one_letter_code
_entity_poly.pdbx_strand_id
1 'polypeptide(L)'
;NCRPCAWFWKPRGCQNGTSCGHCHLCPEGEIQARKKTKQTVLRLGLATPHANFQPGPIRKLSFGTLPVKGDATKCPGSDDSCSSDQESTTGPPSERELLTASSEQGSEAALEVSPVGSPTP
;
A
#
# COMPACT_ATOMS: atom_id res chain seq x y z
N ASN A 1 8.68 -13.77 9.24
CA ASN A 1 8.91 -12.88 8.09
C ASN A 1 8.33 -13.53 6.83
N CYS A 2 7.11 -13.19 6.43
CA CYS A 2 6.44 -13.82 5.29
C CYS A 2 6.83 -13.13 3.98
N ARG A 3 7.39 -13.89 3.01
CA ARG A 3 7.74 -13.42 1.67
C ARG A 3 7.03 -14.29 0.63
N PRO A 4 5.93 -13.82 0.02
CA PRO A 4 5.16 -14.62 -0.93
C PRO A 4 5.99 -15.01 -2.16
N CYS A 5 5.78 -16.22 -2.67
CA CYS A 5 6.44 -16.69 -3.88
C CYS A 5 5.88 -15.98 -5.11
N ALA A 6 6.78 -15.39 -5.91
CA ALA A 6 6.41 -14.70 -7.15
C ALA A 6 5.82 -15.60 -8.24
N TRP A 7 6.05 -16.91 -8.13
CA TRP A 7 5.73 -17.88 -9.18
C TRP A 7 4.56 -18.78 -8.84
N PHE A 8 4.19 -18.91 -7.56
CA PHE A 8 3.16 -19.86 -7.12
C PHE A 8 1.80 -19.64 -7.80
N TRP A 9 1.35 -18.38 -7.90
CA TRP A 9 0.08 -18.01 -8.53
C TRP A 9 0.18 -17.75 -10.04
N LYS A 10 1.34 -17.93 -10.66
CA LYS A 10 1.46 -17.82 -12.12
C LYS A 10 0.98 -19.12 -12.77
N PRO A 11 0.55 -19.11 -14.04
CA PRO A 11 0.11 -20.32 -14.74
C PRO A 11 1.16 -21.44 -14.76
N ARG A 12 2.45 -21.08 -14.72
CA ARG A 12 3.57 -22.04 -14.66
C ARG A 12 3.85 -22.59 -13.26
N GLY A 13 3.26 -22.00 -12.22
CA GLY A 13 3.52 -22.35 -10.82
C GLY A 13 4.96 -22.11 -10.37
N CYS A 14 5.23 -22.41 -9.11
CA CYS A 14 6.59 -22.41 -8.58
C CYS A 14 7.35 -23.67 -9.02
N GLN A 15 8.46 -23.50 -9.74
CA GLN A 15 9.30 -24.63 -10.18
C GLN A 15 10.16 -25.23 -9.06
N ASN A 16 10.40 -24.48 -7.98
CA ASN A 16 11.24 -24.92 -6.87
C ASN A 16 10.49 -25.86 -5.91
N GLY A 17 9.15 -25.94 -5.98
CA GLY A 17 8.36 -26.82 -5.12
C GLY A 17 8.69 -26.67 -3.63
N THR A 18 9.06 -27.77 -2.98
CA THR A 18 9.44 -27.82 -1.56
C THR A 18 10.79 -27.16 -1.25
N SER A 19 11.66 -26.97 -2.25
CA SER A 19 12.92 -26.24 -2.09
C SER A 19 12.75 -24.71 -2.17
N CYS A 20 11.53 -24.23 -2.42
CA CYS A 20 11.26 -22.81 -2.50
C CYS A 20 11.35 -22.15 -1.11
N GLY A 21 12.30 -21.24 -0.93
CA GLY A 21 12.43 -20.42 0.29
C GLY A 21 11.37 -19.32 0.45
N HIS A 22 10.31 -19.33 -0.35
CA HIS A 22 9.22 -18.35 -0.30
C HIS A 22 7.92 -18.99 0.18
N CYS A 23 7.01 -18.15 0.66
CA CYS A 23 5.70 -18.59 1.15
C CYS A 23 4.76 -18.93 -0.02
N HIS A 24 4.20 -20.14 0.00
CA HIS A 24 3.16 -20.61 -0.92
C HIS A 24 1.74 -20.51 -0.34
N LEU A 25 1.60 -20.17 0.94
CA LEU A 25 0.31 -20.05 1.63
C LEU A 25 -0.36 -18.68 1.46
N CYS A 26 0.36 -17.69 0.93
CA CYS A 26 -0.20 -16.36 0.69
C CYS A 26 -1.21 -16.40 -0.44
N PRO A 27 -2.32 -15.63 -0.37
CA PRO A 27 -3.33 -15.58 -1.42
C PRO A 27 -2.81 -14.96 -2.72
N GLU A 28 -3.56 -15.16 -3.80
CA GLU A 28 -3.28 -14.52 -5.08
C GLU A 28 -3.36 -12.98 -4.95
N GLY A 29 -2.41 -12.28 -5.59
CA GLY A 29 -2.35 -10.82 -5.52
C GLY A 29 -1.64 -10.23 -4.29
N GLU A 30 -1.23 -11.03 -3.30
CA GLU A 30 -0.51 -10.55 -2.09
C GLU A 30 0.75 -9.73 -2.44
N ILE A 31 1.47 -10.12 -3.49
CA ILE A 31 2.66 -9.39 -3.97
C ILE A 31 2.28 -7.99 -4.46
N GLN A 32 1.18 -7.88 -5.20
CA GLN A 32 0.69 -6.60 -5.72
C GLN A 32 0.14 -5.73 -4.58
N ALA A 33 -0.59 -6.33 -3.64
CA ALA A 33 -1.09 -5.64 -2.45
C ALA A 33 0.07 -5.01 -1.65
N ARG A 34 1.12 -5.79 -1.35
CA ARG A 34 2.33 -5.28 -0.68
C ARG A 34 3.01 -4.17 -1.45
N LYS A 35 3.10 -4.28 -2.79
CA LYS A 35 3.68 -3.23 -3.64
C LYS A 35 2.86 -1.94 -3.54
N LYS A 36 1.54 -2.03 -3.60
CA LYS A 36 0.63 -0.88 -3.48
C LYS A 36 0.74 -0.23 -2.11
N THR A 37 0.71 -1.00 -1.02
CA THR A 37 0.90 -0.48 0.34
C THR A 37 2.26 0.21 0.50
N LYS A 38 3.34 -0.38 -0.05
CA LYS A 38 4.65 0.28 -0.01
C LYS A 38 4.63 1.61 -0.77
N GLN A 39 3.98 1.66 -1.94
CA GLN A 39 3.85 2.88 -2.73
C GLN A 39 3.02 3.96 -2.02
N THR A 40 1.93 3.60 -1.33
CA THR A 40 1.11 4.57 -0.59
C THR A 40 1.89 5.16 0.58
N VAL A 41 2.59 4.33 1.35
CA VAL A 41 3.42 4.79 2.48
C VAL A 41 4.51 5.75 2.01
N LEU A 42 5.17 5.44 0.88
CA LEU A 42 6.19 6.33 0.29
C LEU A 42 5.59 7.67 -0.17
N ARG A 43 4.40 7.66 -0.77
CA ARG A 43 3.72 8.89 -1.21
C ARG A 43 3.31 9.79 -0.04
N LEU A 44 2.95 9.20 1.08
CA LEU A 44 2.56 9.93 2.30
C LEU A 44 3.78 10.45 3.10
N GLY A 45 5.01 10.21 2.63
CA GLY A 45 6.23 10.59 3.37
C GLY A 45 6.44 9.81 4.67
N LEU A 46 5.66 8.74 4.89
CA LEU A 46 5.67 7.94 6.12
C LEU A 46 6.79 6.89 6.17
N ALA A 47 7.54 6.72 5.07
CA ALA A 47 8.69 5.82 5.04
C ALA A 47 9.93 6.51 4.49
N THR A 48 11.01 6.44 5.26
CA THR A 48 12.36 6.69 4.76
C THR A 48 12.75 5.49 3.89
N PRO A 49 13.11 5.68 2.60
CA PRO A 49 13.61 4.59 1.79
C PRO A 49 14.93 4.13 2.39
N HIS A 50 14.94 2.95 3.00
CA HIS A 50 16.20 2.29 3.33
C HIS A 50 16.79 1.78 2.02
N ALA A 51 17.51 2.67 1.32
CA ALA A 51 18.42 2.26 0.28
C ALA A 51 19.48 1.40 0.98
N ASN A 52 19.39 0.09 0.84
CA ASN A 52 20.52 -0.79 1.08
C ASN A 52 21.52 -0.55 -0.06
N PHE A 53 22.07 0.67 -0.08
CA PHE A 53 23.05 1.12 -1.04
C PHE A 53 24.35 0.49 -0.61
N GLN A 54 24.61 -0.72 -1.10
CA GLN A 54 25.98 -1.20 -1.17
C GLN A 54 26.71 -0.22 -2.11
N PRO A 55 27.73 0.52 -1.66
CA PRO A 55 28.50 1.39 -2.53
C PRO A 55 29.30 0.52 -3.50
N GLY A 56 28.64 0.04 -4.55
CA GLY A 56 29.31 -0.48 -5.73
C GLY A 56 29.98 0.67 -6.50
N PRO A 57 30.98 0.39 -7.35
CA PRO A 57 31.65 1.42 -8.12
C PRO A 57 30.61 2.19 -8.93
N ILE A 58 30.46 3.46 -8.57
CA ILE A 58 29.54 4.40 -9.22
C ILE A 58 30.00 4.47 -10.67
N ARG A 59 29.29 3.82 -11.60
CA ARG A 59 29.45 4.08 -13.03
C ARG A 59 29.02 5.52 -13.20
N LYS A 60 30.00 6.44 -13.22
CA LYS A 60 29.79 7.85 -13.51
C LYS A 60 29.09 7.89 -14.86
N LEU A 61 27.76 8.00 -14.85
CA LEU A 61 27.07 8.46 -16.04
C LEU A 61 27.52 9.90 -16.17
N SER A 62 28.49 10.11 -17.05
CA SER A 62 28.88 11.43 -17.51
C SER A 62 27.64 12.04 -18.14
N PHE A 63 26.88 12.80 -17.33
CA PHE A 63 26.04 13.85 -17.86
C PHE A 63 26.97 14.72 -18.68
N GLY A 64 26.87 14.61 -20.00
CA GLY A 64 27.74 15.33 -20.92
C GLY A 64 27.72 16.79 -20.54
N THR A 65 28.90 17.34 -20.29
CA THR A 65 29.15 18.77 -20.24
C THR A 65 28.66 19.36 -21.56
N LEU A 66 27.43 19.87 -21.57
CA LEU A 66 27.10 20.91 -22.52
C LEU A 66 27.95 22.13 -22.13
N PRO A 67 28.59 22.82 -23.09
CA PRO A 67 29.36 24.02 -22.79
C PRO A 67 28.41 25.10 -22.30
N VAL A 68 28.32 25.27 -20.98
CA VAL A 68 27.75 26.47 -20.37
C VAL A 68 28.73 27.61 -20.63
N LYS A 69 28.53 28.32 -21.73
CA LYS A 69 29.19 29.60 -21.96
C LYS A 69 28.62 30.56 -20.93
N GLY A 70 29.40 30.82 -19.90
CA GLY A 70 29.03 31.74 -18.83
C GLY A 70 28.75 33.13 -19.41
N ASP A 71 27.58 33.66 -19.08
CA ASP A 71 27.39 35.09 -18.92
C ASP A 71 26.49 35.29 -17.70
N ALA A 72 27.05 35.95 -16.69
CA ALA A 72 26.38 36.24 -15.44
C ALA A 72 25.37 37.35 -15.67
N THR A 73 24.09 37.02 -15.88
CA THR A 73 23.02 38.03 -15.83
C THR A 73 21.74 37.45 -15.22
N LYS A 74 21.52 37.81 -13.95
CA LYS A 74 20.23 38.09 -13.29
C LYS A 74 19.22 36.94 -13.15
N CYS A 75 19.03 36.48 -11.91
CA CYS A 75 17.78 35.84 -11.47
C CYS A 75 16.64 36.86 -11.59
N PRO A 76 15.59 36.62 -12.39
CA PRO A 76 14.35 37.36 -12.23
C PRO A 76 13.52 36.71 -11.10
N GLY A 77 13.02 37.55 -10.20
CA GLY A 77 11.75 37.29 -9.53
C GLY A 77 11.81 36.43 -8.28
N SER A 78 12.28 37.04 -7.19
CA SER A 78 11.64 36.85 -5.90
C SER A 78 10.33 37.64 -5.90
N ASP A 79 9.22 36.97 -6.13
CA ASP A 79 7.89 37.41 -5.68
C ASP A 79 7.01 36.19 -5.40
N ASP A 80 7.28 35.49 -4.29
CA ASP A 80 6.22 34.70 -3.68
C ASP A 80 5.30 35.70 -2.94
N SER A 81 4.45 36.34 -3.73
CA SER A 81 3.37 37.16 -3.21
C SER A 81 2.43 36.28 -2.41
N CYS A 82 2.45 36.49 -1.11
CA CYS A 82 1.36 36.25 -0.18
C CYS A 82 -0.01 36.43 -0.87
N SER A 83 -0.69 35.31 -1.16
CA SER A 83 -2.14 35.27 -1.20
C SER A 83 -2.60 34.53 0.05
N SER A 84 -2.67 35.28 1.14
CA SER A 84 -3.69 34.99 2.16
C SER A 84 -5.02 35.36 1.55
N ASP A 85 -5.85 34.38 1.25
CA ASP A 85 -7.29 34.58 1.32
C ASP A 85 -7.98 33.31 1.86
N GLN A 86 -8.27 33.42 3.14
CA GLN A 86 -9.55 33.10 3.76
C GLN A 86 -9.91 31.61 3.94
N GLU A 87 -9.83 31.24 5.22
CA GLU A 87 -10.50 30.13 5.88
C GLU A 87 -11.88 29.82 5.29
N SER A 88 -12.06 28.61 4.78
CA SER A 88 -13.37 27.97 4.74
C SER A 88 -13.32 26.77 5.66
N THR A 89 -13.65 27.05 6.91
CA THR A 89 -14.08 26.07 7.90
C THR A 89 -15.26 25.28 7.33
N THR A 90 -15.00 24.12 6.74
CA THR A 90 -15.99 23.04 6.81
C THR A 90 -15.60 22.27 8.05
N GLY A 91 -16.30 22.59 9.14
CA GLY A 91 -16.06 21.99 10.44
C GLY A 91 -16.07 20.45 10.36
N PRO A 92 -15.54 19.77 11.38
CA PRO A 92 -15.84 18.35 11.55
C PRO A 92 -17.37 18.19 11.52
N PRO A 93 -17.94 17.15 10.89
CA PRO A 93 -19.32 16.82 11.16
C PRO A 93 -19.42 16.51 12.66
N SER A 94 -19.82 17.52 13.43
CA SER A 94 -20.37 17.39 14.76
C SER A 94 -21.56 16.46 14.64
N GLU A 95 -21.40 15.27 15.21
CA GLU A 95 -22.35 14.63 16.13
C GLU A 95 -23.82 15.06 16.04
N ARG A 96 -24.44 14.96 14.86
CA ARG A 96 -25.90 14.99 14.69
C ARG A 96 -26.34 14.31 13.42
N GLU A 97 -26.23 12.99 13.40
CA GLU A 97 -27.19 12.04 12.79
C GLU A 97 -27.04 10.72 13.55
N LEU A 98 -27.06 10.85 14.88
CA LEU A 98 -27.48 9.78 15.75
C LEU A 98 -29.00 9.91 15.85
N LEU A 99 -29.69 8.80 15.57
CA LEU A 99 -31.05 8.43 16.00
C LEU A 99 -32.21 8.77 15.04
N THR A 100 -32.53 7.83 14.13
CA THR A 100 -33.89 7.24 13.95
C THR A 100 -33.77 6.11 12.89
N ALA A 101 -34.17 4.86 13.05
CA ALA A 101 -34.95 4.12 14.04
C ALA A 101 -34.36 2.69 14.11
N SER A 102 -34.03 2.14 15.28
CA SER A 102 -34.88 1.20 16.03
C SER A 102 -35.88 0.43 15.16
N SER A 103 -35.59 -0.85 14.89
CA SER A 103 -36.28 -2.00 15.51
C SER A 103 -37.69 -2.24 14.99
N GLU A 104 -37.85 -3.33 14.23
CA GLU A 104 -38.92 -4.29 14.50
C GLU A 104 -38.68 -5.64 13.80
N GLN A 105 -38.56 -6.67 14.66
CA GLN A 105 -39.19 -8.00 14.55
C GLN A 105 -38.77 -8.88 13.36
N GLY A 106 -38.16 -10.05 13.54
CA GLY A 106 -38.61 -11.14 14.41
C GLY A 106 -39.05 -12.30 13.51
N SER A 107 -38.25 -13.36 13.44
CA SER A 107 -38.72 -14.74 13.33
C SER A 107 -37.56 -15.69 13.55
N GLU A 108 -37.50 -16.14 14.79
CA GLU A 108 -37.27 -17.53 15.15
C GLU A 108 -37.51 -18.55 14.02
N ALA A 109 -36.52 -19.39 13.78
CA ALA A 109 -36.74 -20.80 13.47
C ALA A 109 -35.52 -21.58 13.97
N ALA A 110 -35.48 -21.79 15.28
CA ALA A 110 -34.87 -22.99 15.82
C ALA A 110 -35.80 -24.17 15.48
N LEU A 111 -35.34 -25.07 14.62
CA LEU A 111 -35.76 -26.47 14.57
C LEU A 111 -34.46 -27.25 14.27
N GLU A 112 -33.79 -27.73 15.30
CA GLU A 112 -33.91 -29.09 15.82
C GLU A 112 -33.15 -30.14 14.98
N VAL A 113 -32.15 -30.71 15.67
CA VAL A 113 -31.81 -32.12 15.78
C VAL A 113 -31.37 -32.90 14.53
N SER A 114 -30.10 -33.33 14.55
CA SER A 114 -29.75 -34.76 14.45
C SER A 114 -28.29 -35.01 14.85
N PRO A 115 -28.02 -35.56 16.05
CA PRO A 115 -26.82 -36.33 16.30
C PRO A 115 -27.07 -37.76 15.84
N VAL A 116 -26.46 -38.20 14.74
CA VAL A 116 -26.31 -39.63 14.48
C VAL A 116 -24.87 -40.01 14.77
N GLY A 117 -24.68 -40.59 15.95
CA GLY A 117 -23.47 -41.34 16.26
C GLY A 117 -23.36 -42.56 15.34
N SER A 118 -22.13 -43.00 15.09
CA SER A 118 -21.61 -44.23 15.69
C SER A 118 -20.15 -44.44 15.27
N PRO A 119 -19.27 -44.82 16.21
CA PRO A 119 -17.99 -45.47 15.91
C PRO A 119 -18.20 -46.98 15.79
N THR A 120 -17.53 -47.64 14.85
CA THR A 120 -17.50 -49.11 14.74
C THR A 120 -16.16 -49.56 14.16
N PRO A 121 -15.75 -50.82 14.44
CA PRO A 121 -14.53 -51.18 15.20
C PRO A 121 -13.21 -51.16 14.41
#